data_AF-A0AA42LUR9-F1
#
_entry.id   AF-A0AA42LUR9-F1
#
_cell.length_a   1.000
_cell.length_b   1.000
_cell.length_c   1.000
_cell.angle_alpha   90.00
_cell.angle_beta   90.00
_cell.angle_gamma   90.00
#
_symmetry.space_group_name_H-M   'P 1'
#
loop_
_entity.id
_entity.type
_entity.pdbx_description
1 polymer ?
#
loop_
_entity_poly.entity_id
_entity_poly.type
_entity_poly.pdbx_seq_one_letter_code
_entity_poly.pdbx_strand_id
1 'polypeptide(L)'
;MRSVTFTANARALASRQADALQQIQGSFGAVDGIVAWQDMVGAFQGRYMAQYNATQSNPTTAMRYPNISFDSNLVTRSASETRPVNVAYHPRIHV
;
A
#
# COMPACT_ATOMS: atom_id res chain seq x y z
N MET A 1 34.61 6.13 23.31
CA MET A 1 33.98 5.04 22.55
C MET A 1 34.24 5.30 21.07
N ARG A 2 34.90 4.38 20.37
CA ARG A 2 35.25 4.54 18.95
C ARG A 2 34.02 4.25 18.09
N SER A 3 33.63 5.18 17.20
CA SER A 3 32.55 4.95 16.24
C SER A 3 32.91 3.77 15.33
N VAL A 4 32.09 2.72 15.36
CA VAL A 4 32.16 1.62 14.41
C VAL A 4 31.34 2.02 13.19
N THR A 5 31.96 2.03 12.01
CA THR A 5 31.23 2.28 10.77
C THR A 5 30.42 1.03 10.44
N PHE A 6 29.11 1.07 10.68
CA PHE A 6 28.20 0.01 10.25
C PHE A 6 28.10 0.04 8.72
N THR A 7 28.71 -0.94 8.05
CA THR A 7 28.45 -1.23 6.64
C THR A 7 27.40 -2.34 6.57
N ALA A 8 26.43 -2.20 5.65
CA ALA A 8 25.27 -3.08 5.44
C ALA A 8 24.07 -2.94 6.42
N ASN A 9 23.62 -1.71 6.70
CA ASN A 9 22.41 -1.44 7.52
C ASN A 9 22.43 -2.05 8.94
N ALA A 10 23.61 -2.46 9.42
CA ALA A 10 23.77 -3.02 10.75
C ALA A 10 23.47 -1.98 11.82
N ARG A 11 22.86 -2.42 12.92
CA ARG A 11 22.45 -1.55 14.03
C ARG A 11 23.42 -1.65 15.18
N ALA A 12 23.60 -0.55 15.89
CA ALA A 12 24.37 -0.55 17.12
C ALA A 12 23.75 -1.48 18.15
N LEU A 13 24.61 -2.21 18.88
CA LEU A 13 24.19 -3.02 20.02
C LEU A 13 23.47 -2.13 21.04
N ALA A 14 22.42 -2.66 21.66
CA ALA A 14 21.52 -1.92 22.58
C ALA A 14 20.73 -0.74 21.95
N SER A 15 20.65 -0.64 20.62
CA SER A 15 19.72 0.28 19.96
C SER A 15 18.30 -0.28 19.91
N ARG A 16 17.30 0.60 19.79
CA ARG A 16 15.89 0.25 19.62
C ARG A 16 15.39 0.63 18.23
N GLN A 17 14.42 -0.10 17.74
CA GLN A 17 13.75 0.18 16.46
C GLN A 17 12.29 0.49 16.72
N ALA A 18 11.78 1.53 16.05
CA ALA A 18 10.34 1.67 15.87
C ALA A 18 9.84 0.62 14.87
N ASP A 19 8.54 0.36 14.91
CA ASP A 19 7.89 -0.48 13.93
C ASP A 19 8.06 0.09 12.51
N ALA A 20 8.10 -0.78 11.51
CA ALA A 20 8.37 -0.40 10.12
C ALA A 20 7.33 -1.02 9.19
N LEU A 21 6.58 -0.17 8.49
CA LEU A 21 5.64 -0.58 7.47
C LEU A 21 6.35 -0.74 6.12
N GLN A 22 5.91 -1.73 5.35
CA GLN A 22 6.29 -1.84 3.94
C GLN A 22 5.46 -0.86 3.10
N GLN A 23 6.05 -0.38 2.00
CA GLN A 23 5.32 0.46 1.04
C GLN A 23 4.19 -0.35 0.41
N ILE A 24 2.98 0.17 0.50
CA ILE A 24 1.81 -0.39 -0.19
C ILE A 24 1.79 0.16 -1.61
N GLN A 25 1.75 -0.72 -2.60
CA GLN A 25 1.74 -0.36 -4.02
C GLN A 25 0.54 -0.96 -4.73
N GLY A 26 0.13 -0.30 -5.81
CA GLY A 26 -0.88 -0.76 -6.72
C GLY A 26 -0.90 0.11 -7.97
N SER A 27 -1.66 -0.29 -8.96
CA SER A 27 -1.83 0.47 -10.20
C SER A 27 -3.23 0.29 -10.76
N PHE A 28 -3.62 1.22 -11.60
CA PHE A 28 -4.79 1.13 -12.46
C PHE A 28 -4.42 1.74 -13.83
N GLY A 29 -5.00 1.20 -14.91
CA GLY A 29 -4.75 1.66 -16.27
C GLY A 29 -5.29 3.07 -16.54
N ALA A 30 -4.78 3.73 -17.58
CA ALA A 30 -5.23 5.07 -17.98
C ALA A 30 -6.73 5.09 -18.28
N VAL A 31 -7.43 6.09 -17.73
CA VAL A 31 -8.86 6.32 -17.99
C VAL A 31 -9.01 7.12 -19.27
N ASP A 32 -8.86 6.46 -20.41
CA ASP A 32 -9.32 6.97 -21.70
C ASP A 32 -10.27 5.95 -22.32
N GLY A 33 -11.51 6.38 -22.63
CA GLY A 33 -12.54 5.57 -23.29
C GLY A 33 -12.91 4.22 -22.66
N ILE A 34 -14.02 4.19 -21.88
CA ILE A 34 -14.91 3.03 -21.55
C ILE A 34 -14.28 1.74 -20.93
N VAL A 35 -12.98 1.44 -21.10
CA VAL A 35 -12.37 0.11 -20.81
C VAL A 35 -11.31 0.16 -19.69
N ALA A 36 -11.19 1.25 -18.95
CA ALA A 36 -10.15 1.42 -17.91
C ALA A 36 -10.40 0.67 -16.57
N TRP A 37 -11.39 -0.22 -16.51
CA TRP A 37 -11.88 -0.83 -15.26
C TRP A 37 -11.47 -2.29 -15.06
N GLN A 38 -10.67 -2.86 -15.97
CA GLN A 38 -10.32 -4.28 -15.96
C GLN A 38 -8.94 -4.57 -15.33
N ASP A 39 -8.08 -3.56 -15.14
CA ASP A 39 -6.67 -3.74 -14.78
C ASP A 39 -6.27 -3.14 -13.42
N MET A 40 -7.21 -3.02 -12.47
CA MET A 40 -6.87 -2.57 -11.12
C MET A 40 -6.17 -3.70 -10.35
N VAL A 41 -4.98 -3.42 -9.82
CA VAL A 41 -4.16 -4.40 -9.08
C VAL A 41 -3.69 -3.80 -7.76
N GLY A 42 -3.69 -4.63 -6.71
CA GLY A 42 -3.16 -4.27 -5.40
C GLY A 42 -4.17 -3.50 -4.54
N ALA A 43 -3.74 -2.38 -3.96
CA ALA A 43 -4.53 -1.60 -3.00
C ALA A 43 -5.60 -0.68 -3.65
N PHE A 44 -5.81 -0.74 -4.96
CA PHE A 44 -6.79 0.09 -5.66
C PHE A 44 -8.06 -0.70 -5.98
N GLN A 45 -9.20 -0.08 -5.73
CA GLN A 45 -10.51 -0.58 -6.13
C GLN A 45 -11.35 0.53 -6.76
N GLY A 46 -12.17 0.15 -7.75
CA GLY A 46 -13.06 1.04 -8.47
C GLY A 46 -14.47 0.48 -8.47
N ARG A 47 -15.47 1.36 -8.35
CA ARG A 47 -16.88 0.95 -8.44
C ARG A 47 -17.39 1.23 -9.83
N TYR A 48 -17.76 0.17 -10.56
CA TYR A 48 -18.43 0.29 -11.85
C TYR A 48 -19.79 0.99 -11.65
N MET A 49 -19.91 2.22 -12.15
CA MET A 49 -21.21 2.88 -12.31
C MET A 49 -21.70 2.52 -13.71
N ALA A 50 -22.91 1.94 -13.80
CA ALA A 50 -23.49 1.47 -15.06
C ALA A 50 -23.31 2.52 -16.16
N GLN A 51 -22.69 2.07 -17.25
CA GLN A 51 -22.45 2.81 -18.48
C GLN A 51 -23.71 3.57 -18.89
N TYR A 52 -23.62 4.90 -18.92
CA TYR A 52 -24.59 5.69 -19.67
C TYR A 52 -24.33 5.41 -21.16
N ASN A 53 -25.39 5.10 -21.92
CA ASN A 53 -25.35 5.00 -23.38
C ASN A 53 -24.88 6.33 -23.96
N ALA A 54 -23.58 6.45 -24.17
CA ALA A 54 -22.96 7.64 -24.74
C ALA A 54 -22.80 7.42 -26.25
N THR A 55 -23.86 7.65 -27.01
CA THR A 55 -23.69 8.10 -28.39
C THR A 55 -23.23 9.56 -28.31
N GLN A 56 -21.95 9.77 -27.95
CA GLN A 56 -21.41 11.10 -27.68
C GLN A 56 -20.85 11.70 -28.96
N SER A 57 -21.57 12.64 -29.55
CA SER A 57 -21.20 13.34 -30.79
C SER A 57 -20.40 14.63 -30.55
N ASN A 58 -19.81 14.84 -29.37
CA ASN A 58 -19.13 16.10 -29.05
C ASN A 58 -18.00 15.91 -28.00
N PRO A 59 -16.73 16.23 -28.30
CA PRO A 59 -15.58 15.96 -27.44
C PRO A 59 -15.37 16.96 -26.28
N THR A 60 -16.32 17.85 -26.00
CA THR A 60 -16.17 18.95 -25.03
C THR A 60 -16.90 18.75 -23.70
N THR A 61 -17.61 17.63 -23.50
CA THR A 61 -18.24 17.30 -22.21
C THR A 61 -17.42 16.26 -21.47
N ALA A 62 -16.71 16.73 -20.44
CA ALA A 62 -15.80 15.95 -19.60
C ALA A 62 -16.39 14.60 -19.19
N MET A 63 -15.69 13.53 -19.54
CA MET A 63 -15.95 12.19 -19.01
C MET A 63 -15.85 12.25 -17.48
N ARG A 64 -16.92 11.87 -16.79
CA ARG A 64 -16.95 11.84 -15.32
C ARG A 64 -16.16 10.62 -14.87
N TYR A 65 -14.91 10.81 -14.43
CA TYR A 65 -14.09 9.76 -13.82
C TYR A 65 -14.83 9.15 -12.62
N PRO A 66 -15.12 7.84 -12.60
CA PRO A 66 -15.62 7.15 -11.42
C PRO A 66 -14.64 7.24 -10.25
N ASN A 67 -15.18 7.20 -9.03
CA ASN A 67 -14.39 7.26 -7.81
C ASN A 67 -13.45 6.04 -7.73
N ILE A 68 -12.16 6.26 -7.97
CA ILE A 68 -11.11 5.30 -7.61
C ILE A 68 -10.80 5.50 -6.13
N SER A 69 -10.75 4.41 -5.38
CA SER A 69 -10.41 4.45 -3.97
C SER A 69 -9.19 3.59 -3.69
N PHE A 70 -8.36 4.06 -2.77
CA PHE A 70 -7.27 3.31 -2.18
C PHE A 70 -7.77 2.63 -0.90
N ASP A 71 -7.57 1.33 -0.80
CA ASP A 71 -7.87 0.52 0.38
C ASP A 71 -6.69 -0.42 0.68
N SER A 72 -5.93 -0.07 1.71
CA SER A 72 -4.77 -0.85 2.16
C SER A 72 -5.15 -2.22 2.73
N ASN A 73 -6.38 -2.42 3.18
CA ASN A 73 -6.82 -3.67 3.78
C ASN A 73 -6.86 -4.82 2.77
N LEU A 74 -6.87 -4.51 1.47
CA LEU A 74 -6.86 -5.50 0.39
C LEU A 74 -5.52 -6.25 0.30
N VAL A 75 -4.43 -5.64 0.78
CA VAL A 75 -3.06 -6.16 0.61
C VAL A 75 -2.27 -6.20 1.91
N THR A 76 -2.78 -5.62 2.98
CA THR A 76 -2.15 -5.62 4.30
C THR A 76 -3.16 -5.92 5.40
N ARG A 77 -2.69 -6.49 6.52
CA ARG A 77 -3.53 -6.77 7.68
C ARG A 77 -3.77 -5.49 8.47
N SER A 78 -5.00 -5.27 8.92
CA SER A 78 -5.31 -4.18 9.84
C SER A 78 -4.93 -4.58 11.28
N ALA A 79 -3.86 -3.97 11.80
CA ALA A 79 -3.41 -4.16 13.17
C ALA A 79 -2.72 -2.89 13.69
N SER A 80 -2.61 -2.75 15.02
CA SER A 80 -1.85 -1.65 15.64
C SER A 80 -0.34 -1.85 15.63
N GLU A 81 0.15 -3.00 15.13
CA GLU A 81 1.57 -3.39 15.14
C GLU A 81 1.90 -4.30 13.96
N THR A 82 3.05 -4.08 13.32
CA THR A 82 3.56 -4.82 12.17
C THR A 82 4.55 -5.88 12.63
N ARG A 83 4.03 -7.01 13.12
CA ARG A 83 4.87 -8.15 13.50
C ARG A 83 4.42 -9.47 12.86
N PRO A 84 5.36 -10.38 12.55
CA PRO A 84 5.00 -11.76 12.27
C PRO A 84 4.41 -12.41 13.53
N VAL A 85 3.84 -13.60 13.36
CA VAL A 85 3.39 -14.43 14.49
C VAL A 85 4.60 -14.79 15.35
N ASN A 86 4.50 -14.57 16.67
CA ASN A 86 5.56 -14.88 17.62
C ASN A 86 4.98 -15.39 18.95
N VAL A 87 5.88 -15.84 19.83
CA VAL A 87 5.60 -16.21 21.22
C VAL A 87 6.47 -15.34 22.13
N ALA A 88 5.91 -14.85 23.23
CA ALA A 88 6.60 -14.01 24.18
C ALA A 88 7.32 -14.84 25.26
N TYR A 89 8.57 -14.45 25.57
CA TYR A 89 9.38 -15.04 26.64
C TYR A 89 10.03 -13.93 27.49
N HIS A 90 10.37 -14.24 28.74
CA HIS A 90 11.13 -13.33 29.58
C HIS A 90 12.64 -13.42 29.27
N PRO A 91 13.32 -12.30 28.95
CA PRO A 91 14.77 -12.31 28.75
C PRO A 91 15.50 -12.48 30.09
N ARG A 92 16.57 -13.29 30.11
CA ARG A 92 17.48 -13.44 31.25
C ARG A 92 18.87 -12.95 30.86
N ILE A 93 19.43 -12.05 31.67
CA ILE A 93 20.83 -11.62 31.57
C ILE A 93 21.58 -12.25 32.74
N HIS A 94 22.68 -12.94 32.44
CA HIS A 94 23.59 -13.46 33.46
C HIS A 94 24.57 -12.34 33.85
N VAL A 95 24.72 -12.15 35.15
CA VAL A 95 25.63 -11.17 35.76
C VAL A 95 26.84 -11.89 36.31
#